data_AF-A0A925ETG6-F1
#
_entry.id   AF-A0A925ETG6-F1
#
_cell.length_a   1.000
_cell.length_b   1.000
_cell.length_c   1.000
_cell.angle_alpha   90.00
_cell.angle_beta   90.00
_cell.angle_gamma   90.00
#
_symmetry.space_group_name_H-M   'P 1'
#
loop_
_entity.id
_entity.type
_entity.pdbx_description
1 polymer ?
#
loop_
_entity_poly.entity_id
_entity_poly.type
_entity_poly.pdbx_seq_one_letter_code
_entity_poly.pdbx_strand_id
1 'polypeptide(L)'
;MSEILTLNDSAGRSLTCELVTELEVEEKQYGLVVPQATPVRLMVWEAAEEEEGEDEEEAMLADLDDDEIEKVFQTAKAVLAEQNLKLVDSAYLLIVEGEVPAAEEAEVYSIADDENGEEMEEEYQLLEEFFFEDRRYGIFTPLDPVMLFIEIPADGAPRVLDPEETARLMPEFEEALLDLAE
;
A
#
# COMPACT_ATOMS: atom_id res chain seq x y z
N MET A 1 -22.33 10.57 6.34
CA MET A 1 -21.69 10.93 5.06
C MET A 1 -20.23 11.02 5.39
N SER A 2 -19.42 10.12 4.85
CA SER A 2 -17.98 10.18 5.04
C SER A 2 -17.41 11.37 4.28
N GLU A 3 -16.44 12.05 4.88
CA GLU A 3 -15.78 13.18 4.23
C GLU A 3 -14.73 12.66 3.24
N ILE A 4 -14.70 13.24 2.04
CA ILE A 4 -13.79 12.83 0.96
C ILE A 4 -12.75 13.92 0.78
N LEU A 5 -11.48 13.51 0.75
CA LEU A 5 -10.33 14.39 0.58
C LEU A 5 -9.51 13.94 -0.63
N THR A 6 -8.78 14.87 -1.22
CA THR A 6 -7.84 14.58 -2.32
C THR A 6 -6.44 14.98 -1.90
N LEU A 7 -5.57 13.99 -1.79
CA LEU A 7 -4.14 14.16 -1.56
C LEU A 7 -3.44 14.37 -2.89
N ASN A 8 -2.44 15.25 -2.90
CA ASN A 8 -1.63 15.50 -4.08
C ASN A 8 -0.17 15.38 -3.71
N ASP A 9 0.64 14.88 -4.62
CA ASP A 9 2.10 14.84 -4.46
C ASP A 9 2.79 15.98 -5.24
N SER A 10 4.12 16.02 -5.17
CA SER A 10 4.94 17.01 -5.86
C SER A 10 4.96 16.85 -7.38
N ALA A 11 4.59 15.68 -7.91
CA ALA A 11 4.51 15.38 -9.33
C ALA A 11 3.14 15.77 -9.94
N GLY A 12 2.17 16.17 -9.09
CA GLY A 12 0.82 16.52 -9.51
C GLY A 12 -0.09 15.32 -9.73
N ARG A 13 0.29 14.14 -9.23
CA ARG A 13 -0.60 12.98 -9.11
C ARG A 13 -1.59 13.25 -7.97
N SER A 14 -2.71 12.54 -7.99
CA SER A 14 -3.78 12.69 -6.99
C SER A 14 -4.23 11.34 -6.46
N LEU A 15 -4.54 11.28 -5.17
CA LEU A 15 -5.14 10.13 -4.50
C LEU A 15 -6.39 10.59 -3.74
N THR A 16 -7.53 9.95 -4.02
CA THR A 16 -8.80 10.24 -3.35
C THR A 16 -8.95 9.32 -2.15
N CYS A 17 -9.19 9.91 -0.99
CA CYS A 17 -9.32 9.19 0.27
C CYS A 17 -10.62 9.54 0.99
N GLU A 18 -11.04 8.63 1.86
CA GLU A 18 -12.09 8.85 2.85
C GLU A 18 -11.45 9.17 4.20
N LEU A 19 -11.98 10.20 4.87
CA LEU A 19 -11.57 10.58 6.21
C LEU A 19 -12.18 9.64 7.24
N VAL A 20 -11.33 8.95 7.99
CA VAL A 20 -11.72 8.01 9.04
C VAL A 20 -11.93 8.75 10.36
N THR A 21 -10.93 9.54 10.77
CA THR A 21 -10.96 10.31 12.00
C THR A 21 -10.08 11.55 11.90
N GLU A 22 -10.33 12.51 12.79
CA GLU A 22 -9.59 13.75 12.93
C GLU A 22 -9.16 13.93 14.37
N LEU A 23 -8.00 14.54 14.57
CA LEU A 23 -7.52 14.94 15.88
C LEU A 23 -6.87 16.32 15.83
N GLU A 24 -6.97 17.04 16.95
CA GLU A 24 -6.29 18.31 17.15
C GLU A 24 -5.13 18.12 18.13
N VAL A 25 -3.91 18.40 17.69
CA VAL A 25 -2.69 18.30 18.49
C VAL A 25 -1.91 19.60 18.34
N GLU A 26 -1.60 20.27 19.45
CA GLU A 26 -0.86 21.54 19.46
C GLU A 26 -1.45 22.62 18.53
N GLU A 27 -2.78 22.79 18.55
CA GLU A 27 -3.53 23.74 17.69
C GLU A 27 -3.43 23.45 16.18
N LYS A 28 -2.98 22.25 15.80
CA LYS A 28 -2.97 21.75 14.42
C LYS A 28 -3.94 20.60 14.25
N GLN A 29 -4.58 20.56 13.09
CA GLN A 29 -5.53 19.52 12.73
C GLN A 29 -4.84 18.45 11.90
N TYR A 30 -5.00 17.20 12.33
CA TYR A 30 -4.50 16.02 11.66
C TYR A 30 -5.66 15.07 11.39
N GLY A 31 -5.45 14.13 10.49
CA GLY A 31 -6.44 13.12 10.17
C GLY A 31 -5.82 11.80 9.76
N LEU A 32 -6.65 10.77 9.84
CA LEU A 32 -6.37 9.45 9.31
C LEU A 32 -7.30 9.22 8.12
N VAL A 33 -6.73 8.85 6.99
CA VAL A 33 -7.50 8.62 5.77
C VAL A 33 -7.20 7.26 5.16
N VAL A 34 -8.20 6.70 4.49
CA VAL A 34 -8.07 5.45 3.72
C VAL A 34 -8.31 5.74 2.23
N PRO A 35 -7.49 5.19 1.32
CA PRO A 35 -7.73 5.27 -0.12
C PRO A 35 -9.12 4.73 -0.51
N GLN A 36 -9.83 5.40 -1.42
CA GLN A 36 -11.10 4.87 -1.96
C GLN A 36 -10.89 3.72 -2.95
N ALA A 37 -9.74 3.71 -3.63
CA ALA A 37 -9.33 2.63 -4.51
C ALA A 37 -8.39 1.68 -3.78
N THR A 38 -8.36 0.42 -4.21
CA THR A 38 -7.57 -0.63 -3.54
C THR A 38 -6.08 -0.38 -3.75
N PRO A 39 -5.29 -0.19 -2.69
CA PRO A 39 -3.83 -0.11 -2.77
C PRO A 39 -3.23 -1.41 -3.28
N VAL A 40 -2.14 -1.31 -4.05
CA VAL A 40 -1.40 -2.49 -4.50
C VAL A 40 0.11 -2.31 -4.37
N ARG A 41 0.83 -3.42 -4.24
CA ARG A 41 2.30 -3.49 -4.33
C ARG A 41 2.70 -4.37 -5.52
N LEU A 42 3.81 -4.01 -6.16
CA LEU A 42 4.46 -4.85 -7.15
C LEU A 42 5.65 -5.51 -6.47
N MET A 43 5.72 -6.83 -6.53
CA MET A 43 6.80 -7.62 -5.95
C MET A 43 7.34 -8.62 -6.95
N VAL A 44 8.58 -9.04 -6.76
CA VAL A 44 9.26 -10.02 -7.60
C VAL A 44 9.61 -11.26 -6.78
N TRP A 45 9.47 -12.43 -7.40
CA TRP A 45 10.03 -13.65 -6.82
C TRP A 45 11.53 -13.69 -7.11
N GLU A 46 12.32 -13.69 -6.04
CA GLU A 46 13.76 -13.92 -6.09
C GLU A 46 14.03 -15.38 -5.70
N ALA A 47 14.98 -16.02 -6.40
CA ALA A 47 15.44 -17.33 -5.95
C ALA A 47 16.16 -17.15 -4.61
N ALA A 48 15.77 -17.90 -3.58
CA ALA A 48 16.58 -17.96 -2.37
C ALA A 48 18.02 -18.32 -2.74
N GLU A 49 18.98 -17.64 -2.12
CA GLU A 49 20.37 -18.06 -2.20
C GLU A 49 20.45 -19.51 -1.73
N GLU A 50 20.94 -20.42 -2.58
CA GLU A 50 21.07 -21.85 -2.26
C GLU A 50 21.95 -22.02 -1.01
N GLU A 51 21.34 -22.14 0.18
CA GLU A 51 22.01 -22.71 1.35
C GLU A 51 22.18 -24.22 1.07
N GLU A 52 23.44 -24.69 1.00
CA GLU A 52 23.76 -26.09 0.68
C GLU A 52 23.08 -27.07 1.66
N GLY A 53 21.92 -27.62 1.28
CA GLY A 53 21.24 -28.71 2.01
C GLY A 53 19.74 -28.59 2.22
N GLU A 54 19.10 -27.49 1.80
CA GLU A 54 17.64 -27.34 1.83
C GLU A 54 17.04 -27.55 0.44
N ASP A 55 15.84 -28.15 0.38
CA ASP A 55 15.16 -28.46 -0.88
C ASP A 55 14.97 -27.18 -1.72
N GLU A 56 15.30 -27.26 -3.00
CA GLU A 56 15.17 -26.20 -4.01
C GLU A 56 13.71 -25.69 -4.13
N GLU A 57 13.17 -24.80 -3.29
CA GLU A 57 11.85 -24.19 -3.63
C GLU A 57 11.34 -22.97 -2.83
N GLU A 58 12.08 -22.30 -1.96
CA GLU A 58 11.58 -21.05 -1.33
C GLU A 58 12.02 -19.81 -2.13
N ALA A 59 11.27 -19.46 -3.17
CA ALA A 59 11.42 -18.15 -3.79
C ALA A 59 10.87 -17.06 -2.86
N MET A 60 11.72 -16.13 -2.43
CA MET A 60 11.33 -15.01 -1.57
C MET A 60 10.66 -13.91 -2.40
N LEU A 61 9.62 -13.29 -1.86
CA LEU A 61 9.04 -12.07 -2.45
C LEU A 61 9.84 -10.86 -2.00
N ALA A 62 10.26 -10.03 -2.94
CA ALA A 62 10.97 -8.79 -2.69
C ALA A 62 10.20 -7.60 -3.28
N ASP A 63 10.21 -6.47 -2.58
CA ASP A 63 9.71 -5.19 -3.09
C ASP A 63 10.57 -4.67 -4.24
N LEU A 64 9.93 -3.90 -5.11
CA LEU A 64 10.59 -3.23 -6.24
C LEU A 64 10.94 -1.79 -5.90
N ASP A 65 12.11 -1.35 -6.36
CA ASP A 65 12.42 0.08 -6.38
C ASP A 65 11.66 0.83 -7.49
N ASP A 66 11.67 2.17 -7.43
CA ASP A 66 10.97 3.03 -8.39
C ASP A 66 11.40 2.77 -9.86
N ASP A 67 12.68 2.49 -10.09
CA ASP A 67 13.23 2.26 -11.44
C ASP A 67 12.75 0.91 -11.99
N GLU A 68 12.61 -0.12 -11.15
CA GLU A 68 12.04 -1.42 -11.51
C GLU A 68 10.54 -1.33 -11.74
N ILE A 69 9.81 -0.63 -10.87
CA ILE A 69 8.38 -0.35 -11.05
C ILE A 69 8.15 0.30 -12.41
N GLU A 70 8.91 1.34 -12.78
CA GLU A 70 8.74 2.03 -14.07
C GLU A 70 8.88 1.08 -15.27
N LYS A 71 9.82 0.12 -15.20
CA LYS A 71 10.05 -0.87 -16.28
C LYS A 71 8.88 -1.83 -16.45
N VAL A 72 8.33 -2.32 -15.35
CA VAL A 72 7.28 -3.36 -15.37
C VAL A 72 5.87 -2.79 -15.40
N PHE A 73 5.69 -1.50 -15.11
CA PHE A 73 4.38 -0.86 -14.92
C PHE A 73 3.43 -1.07 -16.10
N GLN A 74 3.91 -0.94 -17.35
CA GLN A 74 3.04 -1.11 -18.52
C GLN A 74 2.57 -2.55 -18.68
N THR A 75 3.40 -3.53 -18.32
CA THR A 75 3.04 -4.95 -18.35
C THR A 75 2.03 -5.25 -17.24
N ALA A 76 2.30 -4.81 -16.01
CA ALA A 76 1.40 -4.95 -14.87
C ALA A 76 0.02 -4.33 -15.17
N LYS A 77 0.00 -3.15 -15.77
CA LYS A 77 -1.23 -2.48 -16.20
C LYS A 77 -1.99 -3.28 -17.27
N ALA A 78 -1.29 -3.91 -18.21
CA ALA A 78 -1.91 -4.68 -19.26
C ALA A 78 -2.59 -5.95 -18.72
N VAL A 79 -1.91 -6.68 -17.82
CA VAL A 79 -2.45 -7.92 -17.24
C VAL A 79 -3.67 -7.67 -16.36
N LEU A 80 -3.65 -6.62 -15.51
CA LEU A 80 -4.84 -6.25 -14.72
C LEU A 80 -6.02 -5.82 -15.59
N ALA A 81 -5.76 -5.17 -16.73
CA ALA A 81 -6.82 -4.76 -17.64
C ALA A 81 -7.58 -5.96 -18.23
N GLU A 82 -6.96 -7.14 -18.32
CA GLU A 82 -7.65 -8.37 -18.72
C GLU A 82 -8.73 -8.79 -17.71
N GLN A 83 -8.56 -8.42 -16.44
CA GLN A 83 -9.52 -8.62 -15.36
C GLN A 83 -10.49 -7.44 -15.15
N ASN A 84 -10.50 -6.44 -16.04
CA ASN A 84 -11.22 -5.17 -15.88
C ASN A 84 -10.76 -4.33 -14.67
N LEU A 85 -9.52 -4.55 -14.23
CA LEU A 85 -8.86 -3.76 -13.20
C LEU A 85 -7.93 -2.74 -13.86
N LYS A 86 -7.91 -1.51 -13.35
CA LYS A 86 -7.08 -0.43 -13.89
C LYS A 86 -6.03 -0.03 -12.86
N LEU A 87 -4.77 -0.38 -13.14
CA LEU A 87 -3.62 0.08 -12.38
C LEU A 87 -3.39 1.59 -12.61
N VAL A 88 -3.24 2.33 -11.52
CA VAL A 88 -2.98 3.77 -11.50
C VAL A 88 -1.80 4.04 -10.57
N ASP A 89 -0.81 4.75 -11.11
CA ASP A 89 0.23 5.38 -10.33
C ASP A 89 -0.33 6.69 -9.76
N SER A 90 -0.79 6.63 -8.51
CA SER A 90 -1.46 7.75 -7.83
C SER A 90 -0.48 8.52 -6.95
N ALA A 91 -0.97 9.55 -6.25
CA ALA A 91 -0.12 10.19 -5.24
C ALA A 91 0.14 9.19 -4.11
N TYR A 92 1.40 9.02 -3.71
CA TYR A 92 1.86 8.21 -2.57
C TYR A 92 1.71 6.68 -2.70
N LEU A 93 0.72 6.17 -3.45
CA LEU A 93 0.45 4.74 -3.57
C LEU A 93 0.20 4.32 -5.03
N LEU A 94 0.55 3.07 -5.36
CA LEU A 94 -0.06 2.39 -6.50
C LEU A 94 -1.45 1.90 -6.07
N ILE A 95 -2.44 2.11 -6.93
CA ILE A 95 -3.83 1.70 -6.67
C ILE A 95 -4.42 0.99 -7.88
N VAL A 96 -5.44 0.20 -7.63
CA VAL A 96 -6.28 -0.43 -8.65
C VAL A 96 -7.70 0.11 -8.54
N GLU A 97 -8.22 0.60 -9.67
CA GLU A 97 -9.64 0.93 -9.84
C GLU A 97 -10.36 -0.25 -10.49
N GLY A 98 -11.45 -0.71 -9.88
CA GLY A 98 -12.27 -1.82 -10.36
C GLY A 98 -12.85 -2.63 -9.22
N GLU A 99 -13.51 -3.74 -9.55
CA GLU A 99 -14.04 -4.66 -8.55
C GLU A 99 -12.99 -5.75 -8.29
N VAL A 100 -12.23 -5.60 -7.21
CA VAL A 100 -11.22 -6.58 -6.80
C VAL A 100 -11.92 -7.85 -6.28
N PRO A 101 -11.54 -9.05 -6.75
CA PRO A 101 -12.12 -10.29 -6.26
C PRO A 101 -11.79 -10.52 -4.79
N ALA A 102 -12.67 -11.20 -4.06
CA ALA A 102 -12.40 -11.60 -2.68
C ALA A 102 -11.23 -12.58 -2.64
N ALA A 103 -10.35 -12.44 -1.64
CA ALA A 103 -9.19 -13.31 -1.47
C ALA A 103 -9.60 -14.78 -1.26
N GLU A 104 -8.97 -15.67 -2.02
CA GLU A 104 -9.01 -17.11 -1.78
C GLU A 104 -7.75 -17.53 -0.99
N GLU A 105 -7.86 -18.52 -0.10
CA GLU A 105 -6.72 -18.99 0.73
C GLU A 105 -5.48 -19.37 -0.11
N ALA A 106 -5.67 -19.81 -1.36
CA ALA A 106 -4.57 -20.16 -2.26
C ALA A 106 -3.83 -18.95 -2.87
N GLU A 107 -4.41 -17.77 -2.78
CA GLU A 107 -3.88 -16.51 -3.32
C GLU A 107 -3.35 -15.59 -2.21
N VAL A 108 -3.42 -16.04 -0.95
CA VAL A 108 -2.91 -15.28 0.20
C VAL A 108 -1.45 -15.66 0.49
N TYR A 109 -0.60 -14.66 0.57
CA TYR A 109 0.81 -14.76 0.87
C TYR A 109 1.10 -13.99 2.16
N SER A 110 1.80 -14.63 3.09
CA SER A 110 2.37 -13.99 4.28
C SER A 110 3.77 -13.52 3.93
N ILE A 111 4.01 -12.21 4.05
CA ILE A 111 5.26 -11.56 3.65
C ILE A 111 5.82 -10.85 4.88
N ALA A 112 7.09 -11.11 5.21
CA ALA A 112 7.75 -10.46 6.32
C ALA A 112 7.93 -8.96 6.04
N ASP A 113 7.48 -8.12 6.97
CA ASP A 113 7.73 -6.68 6.93
C ASP A 113 9.06 -6.35 7.64
N ASP A 114 10.13 -6.16 6.86
CA ASP A 114 11.46 -5.83 7.40
C ASP A 114 11.56 -4.34 7.86
N GLU A 115 10.58 -3.49 7.50
CA GLU A 115 10.65 -2.05 7.77
C GLU A 115 10.45 -1.70 9.26
N ASN A 116 9.72 -2.51 10.03
CA ASN A 116 9.37 -2.21 11.42
C ASN A 116 10.29 -2.83 12.48
N GLY A 117 11.27 -3.65 12.10
CA GLY A 117 12.18 -4.32 13.06
C GLY A 117 11.49 -5.29 14.03
N GLU A 118 10.21 -5.57 13.80
CA GLU A 118 9.43 -6.65 14.40
C GLU A 118 9.23 -7.73 13.34
N GLU A 119 9.34 -9.01 13.71
CA GLU A 119 9.00 -10.15 12.84
C GLU A 119 7.46 -10.25 12.65
N MET A 120 6.83 -9.19 12.14
CA MET A 120 5.43 -9.23 11.76
C MET A 120 5.31 -9.58 10.28
N GLU A 121 4.52 -10.61 10.00
CA GLU A 121 4.14 -10.98 8.64
C GLU A 121 2.84 -10.27 8.30
N GLU A 122 2.84 -9.54 7.20
CA GLU A 122 1.64 -8.95 6.62
C GLU A 122 1.05 -9.91 5.57
N GLU A 123 -0.29 -9.99 5.53
CA GLU A 123 -0.98 -10.83 4.55
C GLU A 123 -1.37 -10.04 3.30
N TYR A 124 -1.02 -10.60 2.15
CA TYR A 124 -1.27 -10.03 0.84
C TYR A 124 -2.05 -11.00 -0.04
N GLN A 125 -3.07 -10.51 -0.74
CA GLN A 125 -3.72 -11.25 -1.82
C GLN A 125 -3.01 -10.99 -3.15
N LEU A 126 -2.60 -12.05 -3.84
CA LEU A 126 -2.15 -11.99 -5.23
C LEU A 126 -3.34 -11.75 -6.16
N LEU A 127 -3.29 -10.65 -6.92
CA LEU A 127 -4.31 -10.31 -7.92
C LEU A 127 -3.99 -10.91 -9.29
N GLU A 128 -2.71 -10.88 -9.67
CA GLU A 128 -2.24 -11.40 -10.96
C GLU A 128 -0.72 -11.58 -10.93
N GLU A 129 -0.22 -12.60 -11.62
CA GLU A 129 1.21 -12.78 -11.88
C GLU A 129 1.55 -12.51 -13.34
N PHE A 130 2.77 -12.05 -13.59
CA PHE A 130 3.25 -11.83 -14.95
C PHE A 130 4.77 -12.02 -15.04
N PHE A 131 5.25 -12.21 -16.26
CA PHE A 131 6.67 -12.35 -16.53
C PHE A 131 7.20 -11.13 -17.28
N PHE A 132 8.37 -10.66 -16.86
CA PHE A 132 9.13 -9.62 -17.56
C PHE A 132 10.62 -9.96 -17.50
N GLU A 133 11.28 -9.99 -18.66
CA GLU A 133 12.71 -10.35 -18.78
C GLU A 133 13.09 -11.63 -18.00
N ASP A 134 12.30 -12.69 -18.15
CA ASP A 134 12.46 -14.00 -17.50
C ASP A 134 12.36 -14.01 -15.96
N ARG A 135 11.99 -12.89 -15.34
CA ARG A 135 11.65 -12.80 -13.91
C ARG A 135 10.13 -12.84 -13.73
N ARG A 136 9.69 -13.48 -12.63
CA ARG A 136 8.28 -13.57 -12.25
C ARG A 136 7.95 -12.43 -11.29
N TYR A 137 6.91 -11.68 -11.61
CA TYR A 137 6.40 -10.56 -10.82
C TYR A 137 4.94 -10.80 -10.46
N GLY A 138 4.52 -10.26 -9.33
CA GLY A 138 3.14 -10.33 -8.86
C GLY A 138 2.62 -8.95 -8.48
N ILE A 139 1.30 -8.80 -8.62
CA ILE A 139 0.56 -7.61 -8.21
C ILE A 139 -0.28 -8.01 -7.01
N PHE A 140 -0.02 -7.40 -5.87
CA PHE A 140 -0.60 -7.80 -4.60
C PHE A 140 -1.40 -6.66 -3.98
N THR A 141 -2.51 -6.98 -3.32
CA THR A 141 -3.19 -6.03 -2.42
C THR A 141 -2.98 -6.51 -0.98
N PRO A 142 -2.63 -5.62 -0.04
CA PRO A 142 -2.67 -5.97 1.37
C PRO A 142 -4.12 -6.33 1.76
N LEU A 143 -4.27 -7.33 2.63
CA LEU A 143 -5.57 -7.68 3.21
C LEU A 143 -6.01 -6.66 4.26
N ASP A 144 -5.04 -6.10 4.98
CA ASP A 144 -5.30 -5.02 5.92
C ASP A 144 -5.46 -3.66 5.23
N PRO A 145 -6.38 -2.79 5.69
CA PRO A 145 -6.56 -1.46 5.11
C PRO A 145 -5.32 -0.59 5.26
N VAL A 146 -4.83 -0.03 4.15
CA VAL A 146 -3.75 0.97 4.17
C VAL A 146 -4.30 2.30 4.66
N MET A 147 -3.71 2.84 5.72
CA MET A 147 -4.05 4.13 6.28
C MET A 147 -2.93 5.14 6.06
N LEU A 148 -3.29 6.37 5.72
CA LEU A 148 -2.35 7.49 5.57
C LEU A 148 -2.63 8.53 6.65
N PHE A 149 -1.57 8.96 7.32
CA PHE A 149 -1.62 10.04 8.31
C PHE A 149 -1.41 11.37 7.59
N ILE A 150 -2.29 12.33 7.84
CA ILE A 150 -2.30 13.62 7.13
C ILE A 150 -2.34 14.81 8.08
N GLU A 151 -1.71 15.92 7.69
CA GLU A 151 -1.98 17.26 8.25
C GLU A 151 -3.07 17.92 7.41
N ILE A 152 -4.08 18.49 8.08
CA ILE A 152 -5.19 19.22 7.48
C ILE A 152 -5.01 20.71 7.84
N PRO A 153 -4.32 21.50 7.01
CA PRO A 153 -4.10 22.91 7.32
C PRO A 153 -5.41 23.71 7.22
N ALA A 154 -5.55 24.74 8.07
CA ALA A 154 -6.71 25.64 8.02
C ALA A 154 -6.84 26.41 6.69
N ASP A 155 -5.73 26.58 5.97
CA ASP A 155 -5.66 27.13 4.62
C ASP A 155 -4.66 26.30 3.80
N GLY A 156 -5.12 25.65 2.74
CA GLY A 156 -4.29 24.79 1.88
C GLY A 156 -4.91 23.43 1.58
N ALA A 157 -4.14 22.59 0.90
CA ALA A 157 -4.50 21.20 0.64
C ALA A 157 -3.92 20.30 1.75
N PRO A 158 -4.61 19.21 2.14
CA PRO A 158 -4.05 18.22 3.04
C PRO A 158 -2.78 17.59 2.48
N ARG A 159 -1.85 17.23 3.36
CA ARG A 159 -0.59 16.57 3.00
C ARG A 159 -0.38 15.32 3.84
N VAL A 160 0.30 14.34 3.27
CA VAL A 160 0.77 13.18 4.03
C VAL A 160 1.89 13.61 4.97
N LEU A 161 1.90 13.03 6.17
CA LEU A 161 2.93 13.24 7.17
C LEU A 161 4.16 12.38 6.83
N ASP A 162 5.34 12.96 7.01
CA ASP A 162 6.59 12.20 6.87
C ASP A 162 6.74 11.21 8.05
N PRO A 163 7.55 10.14 7.92
CA PRO A 163 7.68 9.09 8.95
C PRO A 163 8.02 9.63 10.35
N GLU A 164 8.86 10.65 10.46
CA GLU A 164 9.21 11.28 11.75
C GLU A 164 8.00 12.00 12.39
N GLU A 165 7.16 12.64 11.58
CA GLU A 165 5.96 13.32 12.07
C GLU A 165 4.90 12.32 12.49
N THR A 166 4.72 11.26 11.70
CA THR A 166 3.82 10.14 12.01
C THR A 166 4.23 9.48 13.32
N ALA A 167 5.48 9.06 13.47
CA ALA A 167 5.98 8.42 14.69
C ALA A 167 5.77 9.28 15.95
N ARG A 168 5.89 10.60 15.82
CA ARG A 168 5.64 11.52 16.94
C ARG A 168 4.16 11.54 17.36
N LEU A 169 3.24 11.42 16.41
CA LEU A 169 1.79 11.56 16.60
C LEU A 169 1.07 10.21 16.79
N MET A 170 1.79 9.08 16.63
CA MET A 170 1.23 7.74 16.79
C MET A 170 0.46 7.56 18.11
N PRO A 171 0.95 8.00 19.29
CA PRO A 171 0.21 7.81 20.54
C PRO A 171 -1.19 8.44 20.52
N GLU A 172 -1.32 9.63 19.93
CA GLU A 172 -2.59 10.33 19.83
C GLU A 172 -3.53 9.69 18.79
N PHE A 173 -2.97 9.17 17.68
CA PHE A 173 -3.74 8.40 16.71
C PHE A 173 -4.24 7.06 17.27
N GLU A 174 -3.42 6.35 18.05
CA GLU A 174 -3.81 5.11 18.73
C GLU A 174 -4.96 5.35 19.71
N GLU A 175 -4.88 6.41 20.52
CA GLU A 175 -5.95 6.79 21.44
C GLU A 175 -7.26 7.09 20.67
N ALA A 176 -7.18 7.88 19.59
CA ALA A 176 -8.34 8.21 18.76
C ALA A 176 -8.97 6.97 18.07
N LEU A 177 -8.16 5.99 17.67
CA LEU A 177 -8.62 4.76 17.04
C LEU A 177 -9.30 3.82 18.04
N LEU A 178 -8.79 3.74 19.27
CA LEU A 178 -9.41 2.94 20.34
C LEU A 178 -10.80 3.47 20.69
N ASP A 179 -10.96 4.79 20.79
CA ASP A 179 -12.24 5.44 21.06
C ASP A 179 -13.30 5.15 19.97
N LEU A 180 -12.87 4.93 18.72
CA LEU A 180 -13.77 4.60 17.61
C LEU A 180 -14.26 3.14 17.65
N ALA A 181 -13.49 2.26 18.29
CA ALA A 181 -13.79 0.83 18.37
C ALA A 181 -14.76 0.46 19.52
N GLU A 182 -15.07 1.40 20.42
CA GLU A 182 -16.06 1.25 21.51
C GLU A 182 -17.51 1.61 21.10
#